data_AF-A0A022LF00-F1
#
_entry.id   AF-A0A022LF00-F1
#
_cell.length_a   1.000
_cell.length_b   1.000
_cell.length_c   1.000
_cell.angle_alpha   90.00
_cell.angle_beta   90.00
_cell.angle_gamma   90.00
#
_symmetry.space_group_name_H-M   'P 1'
#
loop_
_entity.id
_entity.type
_entity.pdbx_description
1 polymer ?
#
loop_
_entity_poly.entity_id
_entity_poly.type
_entity_poly.pdbx_seq_one_letter_code
_entity_poly.pdbx_strand_id
1 'polypeptide(L)'
;MADELERARKRESKLVAVFSAIDARQDAEVALGEALIELKDLGVAQADLAEMTGLSAREVGAAIRAAKDRTATGVETPETTDEQPSDTTSDHNGAQSH
;
A
#
# COMPACT_ATOMS: atom_id res chain seq x y z
N MET A 1 -29.33 -16.88 11.40
CA MET A 1 -28.91 -16.47 10.04
C MET A 1 -28.58 -14.98 9.96
N ALA A 2 -29.42 -14.05 10.45
CA ALA A 2 -29.12 -12.61 10.40
C ALA A 2 -27.82 -12.21 11.13
N ASP A 3 -27.63 -12.68 12.37
CA ASP A 3 -26.44 -12.37 13.17
C ASP A 3 -25.13 -12.93 12.60
N GLU A 4 -25.23 -14.04 11.87
CA GLU A 4 -24.08 -14.68 11.22
C GLU A 4 -23.65 -13.89 9.99
N LEU A 5 -24.62 -13.41 9.21
CA LEU A 5 -24.39 -12.54 8.07
C LEU A 5 -23.84 -11.17 8.49
N GLU A 6 -24.32 -10.61 9.61
CA GLU A 6 -23.75 -9.39 10.19
C GLU A 6 -22.30 -9.59 10.66
N ARG A 7 -22.01 -10.71 11.34
CA ARG A 7 -20.64 -11.07 11.74
C ARG A 7 -19.72 -11.26 10.54
N ALA A 8 -20.21 -11.90 9.46
CA ALA A 8 -19.46 -12.07 8.23
C ALA A 8 -19.10 -10.71 7.60
N ARG A 9 -20.06 -9.80 7.46
CA ARG A 9 -19.83 -8.44 6.93
C ARG A 9 -18.85 -7.62 7.79
N LYS A 10 -18.97 -7.70 9.11
CA LYS A 10 -18.03 -7.04 10.03
C LYS A 10 -16.61 -7.58 9.86
N ARG A 11 -16.46 -8.90 9.74
CA ARG A 11 -15.15 -9.53 9.50
C ARG A 11 -14.56 -9.09 8.16
N GLU A 12 -15.36 -9.11 7.10
CA GLU A 12 -14.95 -8.65 5.77
C GLU A 12 -14.45 -7.22 5.81
N SER A 13 -15.22 -6.29 6.38
CA SER A 13 -14.82 -4.88 6.53
C SER A 13 -13.50 -4.72 7.31
N LYS A 14 -13.30 -5.50 8.38
CA LYS A 14 -12.05 -5.47 9.13
C LYS A 14 -10.88 -6.04 8.35
N LEU A 15 -11.08 -7.09 7.56
CA LEU A 15 -10.03 -7.65 6.70
C LEU A 15 -9.62 -6.66 5.62
N VAL A 16 -10.57 -5.98 4.97
CA VAL A 16 -10.28 -4.91 4.01
C VAL A 16 -9.40 -3.83 4.67
N ALA A 17 -9.79 -3.34 5.85
CA ALA A 17 -8.99 -2.35 6.58
C ALA A 17 -7.58 -2.84 6.94
N VAL A 18 -7.41 -4.12 7.25
CA VAL A 18 -6.10 -4.73 7.53
C VAL A 18 -5.25 -4.77 6.26
N PHE A 19 -5.80 -5.19 5.13
CA PHE A 19 -5.05 -5.24 3.87
C PHE A 19 -4.65 -3.85 3.39
N SER A 20 -5.56 -2.86 3.43
CA SER A 20 -5.21 -1.47 3.11
C SER A 20 -4.11 -0.91 4.01
N ALA A 21 -4.10 -1.26 5.31
CA ALA A 21 -3.04 -0.85 6.22
C ALA A 21 -1.69 -1.54 5.93
N ILE A 22 -1.72 -2.78 5.41
CA ILE A 22 -0.51 -3.49 4.97
C ILE A 22 0.06 -2.81 3.73
N ASP A 23 -0.78 -2.48 2.74
CA ASP A 23 -0.36 -1.81 1.51
C ASP A 23 0.25 -0.44 1.83
N ALA A 24 -0.45 0.38 2.64
CA ALA A 24 0.06 1.68 3.07
C ALA A 24 1.40 1.57 3.84
N ARG A 25 1.60 0.48 4.61
CA ARG A 25 2.88 0.24 5.29
C ARG A 25 3.98 -0.10 4.27
N GLN A 26 3.68 -0.90 3.26
CA GLN A 26 4.65 -1.23 2.20
C GLN A 26 5.06 0.02 1.44
N ASP A 27 4.11 0.90 1.08
CA ASP A 27 4.38 2.18 0.43
C ASP A 27 5.26 3.09 1.31
N ALA A 28 4.95 3.17 2.61
CA ALA A 28 5.75 3.92 3.56
C ALA A 28 7.19 3.38 3.68
N GLU A 29 7.37 2.06 3.67
CA GLU A 29 8.69 1.41 3.67
C GLU A 29 9.48 1.70 2.40
N VAL A 30 8.80 1.80 1.23
CA VAL A 30 9.42 2.23 -0.04
C VAL A 30 9.95 3.65 0.09
N ALA A 31 9.06 4.58 0.43
CA ALA A 31 9.38 6.01 0.52
C ALA A 31 10.48 6.26 1.56
N LEU A 32 10.47 5.53 2.68
CA LEU A 32 11.53 5.59 3.68
C LEU A 32 12.89 5.21 3.09
N GLY A 33 12.97 4.09 2.38
CA GLY A 33 14.22 3.61 1.80
C GLY A 33 14.79 4.57 0.74
N GLU A 34 13.92 5.14 -0.10
CA GLU A 34 14.28 6.14 -1.11
C GLU A 34 14.82 7.42 -0.46
N ALA A 35 14.11 7.98 0.53
CA ALA A 35 14.55 9.16 1.25
C ALA A 35 15.91 8.93 1.96
N LEU A 36 16.12 7.74 2.54
CA LEU A 36 17.40 7.40 3.17
C LEU A 36 18.55 7.30 2.16
N ILE A 37 18.28 6.84 0.93
CA ILE A 37 19.27 6.84 -0.16
C ILE A 37 19.64 8.28 -0.52
N GLU A 38 18.64 9.14 -0.75
CA GLU A 38 18.86 10.54 -1.11
C GLU A 38 19.68 11.28 -0.04
N LEU A 39 19.34 11.11 1.24
CA LEU A 39 20.10 11.73 2.33
C LEU A 39 21.54 11.21 2.40
N LYS A 40 21.75 9.91 2.16
CA LYS A 40 23.09 9.34 2.10
C LYS A 40 23.89 9.90 0.91
N ASP A 41 23.24 10.12 -0.23
CA ASP A 41 23.89 10.69 -1.42
C ASP A 41 24.20 12.19 -1.25
N LEU A 42 23.46 12.89 -0.38
CA LEU A 42 23.81 14.23 0.11
C LEU A 42 24.97 14.23 1.13
N GLY A 43 25.50 13.06 1.50
CA GLY A 43 26.66 12.93 2.38
C GLY A 43 26.34 12.76 3.85
N VAL A 44 25.06 12.55 4.22
CA VAL A 44 24.69 12.27 5.62
C VAL A 44 25.20 10.89 6.03
N ALA A 45 25.88 10.80 7.18
CA ALA A 45 26.41 9.53 7.66
C ALA A 45 25.27 8.63 8.18
N GLN A 46 25.44 7.32 8.05
CA GLN A 46 24.42 6.35 8.48
C GLN A 46 24.12 6.41 9.98
N ALA A 47 25.11 6.79 10.82
CA ALA A 47 24.92 6.98 12.24
C ALA A 47 23.98 8.17 12.53
N ASP A 48 24.17 9.28 11.82
CA ASP A 48 23.33 10.48 11.95
C ASP A 48 21.90 10.20 11.47
N LEU A 49 21.75 9.42 10.38
CA LEU A 49 20.42 8.98 9.90
C LEU A 49 19.69 8.15 10.96
N ALA A 50 20.40 7.23 11.63
CA ALA A 50 19.84 6.43 12.72
C ALA A 50 19.38 7.32 13.89
N GLU A 51 20.19 8.30 14.28
CA GLU A 51 19.84 9.26 15.33
C GLU A 51 18.61 10.11 14.97
N MET A 52 18.58 10.68 13.76
CA MET A 52 17.48 11.56 13.32
C MET A 52 16.14 10.84 13.15
N THR A 53 16.17 9.57 12.75
CA THR A 53 14.96 8.78 12.47
C THR A 53 14.50 7.94 13.66
N GLY A 54 15.34 7.77 14.67
CA GLY A 54 15.10 6.84 15.78
C GLY A 54 15.23 5.35 15.39
N LEU A 55 15.68 5.07 14.16
CA LEU A 55 15.98 3.71 13.69
C LEU A 55 17.38 3.29 14.16
N SER A 56 17.61 2.00 14.29
CA SER A 56 18.97 1.48 14.44
C SER A 56 19.75 1.61 13.12
N ALA A 57 21.08 1.70 13.22
CA ALA A 57 21.95 1.69 12.04
C ALA A 57 21.72 0.44 11.15
N ARG A 58 21.33 -0.69 11.74
CA ARG A 58 20.99 -1.92 11.00
C ARG A 58 19.71 -1.75 10.18
N GLU A 59 18.68 -1.13 10.75
CA GLU A 59 17.41 -0.85 10.08
C GLU A 59 17.60 0.14 8.94
N VAL A 60 18.35 1.23 9.16
CA VAL A 60 18.72 2.19 8.10
C VAL A 60 19.41 1.46 6.94
N GLY A 61 20.42 0.65 7.24
CA GLY A 61 21.14 -0.12 6.22
C GLY A 61 20.26 -1.16 5.51
N ALA A 62 19.28 -1.74 6.20
CA ALA A 62 18.34 -2.68 5.60
C ALA A 62 17.35 -1.97 4.66
N ALA A 63 16.79 -0.84 5.07
CA ALA A 63 15.88 -0.03 4.26
C ALA A 63 16.56 0.45 2.96
N ILE A 64 17.80 0.95 3.06
CA ILE A 64 18.59 1.38 1.88
C ILE A 64 18.83 0.22 0.91
N ARG A 65 19.17 -0.98 1.42
CA ARG A 65 19.38 -2.16 0.54
C ARG A 65 18.07 -2.58 -0.12
N ALA A 66 16.99 -2.68 0.64
CA ALA A 66 15.69 -3.07 0.12
C ALA A 66 15.20 -2.13 -1.00
N ALA A 67 15.40 -0.81 -0.83
CA ALA A 67 15.07 0.16 -1.87
C ALA A 67 15.94 -0.02 -3.13
N LYS A 68 17.25 -0.22 -2.99
CA LYS A 68 18.14 -0.47 -4.13
C LYS A 68 17.79 -1.74 -4.90
N ASP A 69 17.47 -2.82 -4.17
CA ASP A 69 17.08 -4.09 -4.78
C ASP A 69 15.76 -3.96 -5.55
N ARG A 70 14.81 -3.16 -5.04
CA ARG A 70 13.55 -2.84 -5.76
C ARG A 70 13.82 -2.11 -7.07
N THR A 71 14.68 -1.09 -7.07
CA THR A 71 15.07 -0.38 -8.30
C THR A 71 15.78 -1.31 -9.29
N ALA A 72 16.64 -2.21 -8.81
CA ALA A 72 17.38 -3.16 -9.65
C ALA A 72 16.48 -4.25 -10.25
N THR A 73 15.40 -4.61 -9.57
CA THR A 73 14.46 -5.66 -10.02
C THR A 73 13.32 -5.12 -10.89
N GLY A 74 13.21 -3.79 -11.05
CA GLY A 74 12.18 -3.17 -11.90
C GLY A 74 10.76 -3.49 -11.43
N VAL A 75 10.56 -3.83 -10.15
CA VAL A 75 9.23 -4.02 -9.57
C VAL A 75 8.64 -2.62 -9.35
N GLU A 76 8.11 -2.06 -10.43
CA GLU A 76 7.21 -0.90 -10.38
C GLU A 76 6.01 -1.32 -9.53
N THR A 77 5.71 -0.51 -8.51
CA THR A 77 4.50 -0.66 -7.70
C THR A 77 3.32 -0.81 -8.66
N PRO A 78 2.47 -1.84 -8.57
CA PRO A 78 1.32 -1.94 -9.45
C PRO A 78 0.48 -0.69 -9.22
N GLU A 79 0.35 0.15 -10.26
CA GLU A 79 -0.60 1.26 -10.25
C GLU A 79 -1.95 0.68 -9.87
N THR A 80 -2.46 1.07 -8.71
CA THR A 80 -3.84 0.77 -8.31
C THR A 80 -4.75 1.58 -9.22
N THR A 81 -4.96 1.06 -10.43
CA THR A 81 -6.07 1.50 -11.28
C THR A 81 -7.33 1.12 -10.52
N ASP A 82 -7.89 2.11 -9.85
CA ASP A 82 -9.22 2.09 -9.27
C ASP A 82 -10.23 1.92 -10.42
N GLU A 83 -10.41 0.67 -10.86
CA GLU A 83 -11.52 0.31 -11.73
C GLU A 83 -12.80 0.32 -10.88
N GLN A 84 -13.32 1.53 -10.70
CA GLN A 84 -14.67 1.80 -10.23
C GLN A 84 -15.66 0.95 -11.07
N PRO A 85 -16.43 0.01 -10.48
CA PRO A 85 -17.45 -0.68 -11.23
C PRO A 85 -18.51 0.35 -11.62
N SER A 86 -18.51 0.68 -12.91
CA SER A 86 -19.46 1.59 -13.53
C SER A 86 -20.88 1.10 -13.28
N ASP A 87 -21.71 2.00 -12.73
CA ASP A 87 -23.16 1.88 -12.64
C ASP A 87 -23.75 1.42 -13.98
N THR A 88 -24.09 0.14 -14.08
CA THR A 88 -24.91 -0.35 -15.19
C THR A 88 -26.37 -0.19 -14.80
N THR A 89 -26.92 0.97 -15.17
CA THR A 89 -28.35 1.14 -15.36
C THR A 89 -28.83 0.24 -16.51
N SER A 90 -29.89 -0.53 -16.29
CA SER A 90 -30.74 -1.01 -17.37
C SER A 90 -32.11 -1.37 -16.83
N ASP A 91 -32.90 -0.31 -16.66
CA ASP A 91 -34.36 -0.40 -16.72
C ASP A 91 -34.74 -0.99 -18.09
N HIS A 92 -35.31 -2.19 -18.11
CA HIS A 92 -36.09 -2.66 -19.26
C HIS A 92 -37.56 -2.71 -18.87
N ASN A 93 -38.17 -1.53 -18.88
CA ASN A 93 -39.62 -1.37 -18.92
C ASN A 93 -40.04 -1.46 -20.40
N GLY A 94 -40.44 -2.66 -20.83
CA GLY A 94 -40.87 -2.94 -22.20
C GLY A 94 -42.26 -3.55 -22.22
N ALA A 95 -43.28 -2.70 -22.16
CA ALA A 95 -44.65 -3.06 -22.51
C ALA A 95 -44.70 -3.58 -23.97
N GLN A 96 -45.24 -4.78 -24.18
CA GLN A 96 -45.77 -5.17 -25.48
C GLN A 96 -47.26 -5.46 -25.35
N SER A 97 -48.04 -4.49 -25.81
CA SER A 97 -49.33 -4.73 -26.43
C SER A 97 -49.13 -5.52 -27.72
N HIS A 98 -49.91 -6.58 -27.93
CA HIS A 98 -50.65 -6.86 -29.17
C HIS A 98 -51.54 -8.09 -28.99
#